data_AF-A0A2H0P9Z6-F1
#
_entry.id   AF-A0A2H0P9Z6-F1
#
_cell.length_a   1.000
_cell.length_b   1.000
_cell.length_c   1.000
_cell.angle_alpha   90.00
_cell.angle_beta   90.00
_cell.angle_gamma   90.00
#
_symmetry.space_group_name_H-M   'P 1'
#
loop_
_entity.id
_entity.type
_entity.pdbx_description
1 polymer ?
#
loop_
_entity_poly.entity_id
_entity_poly.type
_entity_poly.pdbx_seq_one_letter_code
_entity_poly.pdbx_strand_id
1 'polypeptide(L)'
;MRSWIEGASTANKYSPPRGQIYDLMSTSFANSFGSTNTLPAVFFDFLDQRLFEHNNASQFGRSGETTTGFASNLMQANTVDDALDSLTEILVDASACTLNYAQGGFADMAPYAARGLNITPSNTATGGKTITVSLVPGTGSIGPDWKGYNFMNNAVTGNVSATNTFSGFGQFMTDQAVVLFANITGSYTQSFVEYTITCQ
;
A
#
# COMPACT_ATOMS: atom_id res chain seq x y z
N MET A 1 24.22 6.82 -42.14
CA MET A 1 24.89 6.77 -40.81
C MET A 1 25.53 8.12 -40.53
N ARG A 2 24.98 8.89 -39.59
CA ARG A 2 25.71 9.77 -38.66
C ARG A 2 24.74 10.46 -37.69
N SER A 3 25.03 10.24 -36.41
CA SER A 3 24.85 11.15 -35.28
C SER A 3 23.44 11.56 -34.89
N TRP A 4 22.79 10.70 -34.09
CA TRP A 4 21.92 11.15 -33.01
C TRP A 4 22.46 10.52 -31.72
N ILE A 5 22.33 11.24 -30.61
CA ILE A 5 22.72 10.84 -29.25
C ILE A 5 24.17 11.22 -28.88
N GLU A 6 24.42 12.53 -28.88
CA GLU A 6 25.23 13.16 -27.83
C GLU A 6 24.39 14.32 -27.27
N GLY A 7 23.97 14.21 -26.02
CA GLY A 7 23.09 15.18 -25.37
C GLY A 7 22.42 14.61 -24.13
N ALA A 8 23.21 14.28 -23.11
CA ALA A 8 22.67 14.18 -21.76
C ALA A 8 22.12 15.56 -21.31
N SER A 9 21.06 15.54 -20.50
CA SER A 9 20.55 16.64 -19.66
C SER A 9 19.58 17.69 -20.24
N THR A 10 18.42 17.27 -20.77
CA THR A 10 17.19 18.04 -20.51
C THR A 10 16.08 17.11 -20.04
N ALA A 11 16.04 16.88 -18.72
CA ALA A 11 14.80 16.44 -18.08
C ALA A 11 13.67 17.42 -18.45
N ASN A 12 12.45 16.92 -18.68
CA ASN A 12 11.17 17.65 -18.81
C ASN A 12 10.61 18.12 -20.16
N LYS A 13 11.19 17.90 -21.36
CA LYS A 13 10.46 18.30 -22.60
C LYS A 13 9.52 17.22 -23.18
N TYR A 14 9.76 15.93 -22.88
CA TYR A 14 8.99 14.81 -23.44
C TYR A 14 8.31 13.92 -22.40
N SER A 15 8.38 14.30 -21.13
CA SER A 15 7.65 13.61 -20.05
C SER A 15 6.56 14.56 -19.54
N PRO A 16 5.28 14.37 -19.94
CA PRO A 16 4.20 15.16 -19.38
C PRO A 16 4.19 15.04 -17.84
N PRO A 17 3.69 16.06 -17.11
CA PRO A 17 3.46 15.95 -15.67
C PRO A 17 2.75 14.65 -15.32
N ARG A 18 3.16 13.94 -14.26
CA ARG A 18 2.61 12.60 -13.94
C ARG A 18 1.09 12.57 -13.80
N GLY A 19 0.49 13.60 -13.22
CA GLY A 19 -0.98 13.71 -13.18
C GLY A 19 -1.61 13.63 -14.57
N GLN A 20 -1.01 14.30 -15.57
CA GLN A 20 -1.47 14.21 -16.95
C GLN A 20 -1.23 12.83 -17.56
N ILE A 21 -0.14 12.13 -17.19
CA ILE A 21 0.09 10.73 -17.60
C ILE A 21 -0.99 9.82 -17.01
N TYR A 22 -1.31 9.96 -15.73
CA TYR A 22 -2.37 9.18 -15.06
C TYR A 22 -3.76 9.46 -15.65
N ASP A 23 -4.08 10.73 -15.94
CA ASP A 23 -5.34 11.11 -16.60
C ASP A 23 -5.44 10.54 -18.02
N LEU A 24 -4.36 10.61 -18.80
CA LEU A 24 -4.29 10.02 -20.15
C LEU A 24 -4.39 8.50 -20.10
N MET A 25 -3.71 7.84 -19.16
CA MET A 25 -3.81 6.39 -18.97
C MET A 25 -5.22 5.99 -18.58
N SER A 26 -5.83 6.68 -17.61
CA SER A 26 -7.21 6.41 -17.16
C SER A 26 -8.21 6.56 -18.31
N THR A 27 -8.07 7.63 -19.09
CA THR A 27 -8.90 7.88 -20.29
C THR A 27 -8.68 6.80 -21.35
N SER A 28 -7.43 6.45 -21.65
CA SER A 28 -7.10 5.43 -22.64
C SER A 28 -7.57 4.03 -22.22
N PHE A 29 -7.49 3.71 -20.92
CA PHE A 29 -8.00 2.45 -20.37
C PHE A 29 -9.52 2.39 -20.47
N ALA A 30 -10.22 3.43 -20.02
CA ALA A 30 -11.68 3.52 -20.12
C ALA A 30 -12.17 3.39 -21.56
N ASN A 31 -11.45 3.98 -22.51
CA ASN A 31 -11.76 3.88 -23.95
C ASN A 31 -11.51 2.48 -24.52
N SER A 32 -10.52 1.75 -24.00
CA SER A 32 -10.11 0.43 -24.56
C SER A 32 -10.84 -0.74 -23.91
N PHE A 33 -11.16 -0.64 -22.62
CA PHE A 33 -11.71 -1.73 -21.81
C PHE A 33 -13.10 -1.43 -21.25
N GLY A 34 -13.71 -0.31 -21.65
CA GLY A 34 -15.00 0.14 -21.16
C GLY A 34 -14.87 1.04 -19.92
N SER A 35 -15.83 1.96 -19.75
CA SER A 35 -15.79 3.02 -18.73
C SER A 35 -15.81 2.53 -17.28
N THR A 36 -16.09 1.25 -17.04
CA THR A 36 -16.03 0.61 -15.72
C THR A 36 -14.63 0.13 -15.35
N ASN A 37 -13.74 -0.11 -16.33
CA ASN A 37 -12.36 -0.55 -16.13
C ASN A 37 -11.43 0.66 -16.02
N THR A 38 -11.60 1.40 -14.93
CA THR A 38 -10.77 2.57 -14.61
C THR A 38 -9.38 2.15 -14.13
N LEU A 39 -8.39 3.02 -14.26
CA LEU A 39 -7.02 2.73 -13.79
C LEU A 39 -6.96 2.33 -12.30
N PRO A 40 -7.72 2.95 -11.37
CA PRO A 40 -7.88 2.45 -10.00
C PRO A 40 -8.41 1.01 -9.91
N ALA A 41 -9.37 0.62 -10.75
CA ALA A 41 -9.94 -0.72 -10.72
C ALA A 41 -8.91 -1.77 -11.18
N VAL A 42 -8.15 -1.46 -12.24
CA VAL A 42 -7.08 -2.34 -12.74
C VAL A 42 -5.93 -2.45 -11.74
N PHE A 43 -5.59 -1.35 -11.07
CA PHE A 43 -4.57 -1.38 -10.02
C PHE A 43 -4.99 -2.22 -8.81
N PHE A 44 -6.24 -2.14 -8.38
CA PHE A 44 -6.75 -3.01 -7.31
C PHE A 44 -6.82 -4.47 -7.73
N ASP A 45 -7.28 -4.77 -8.94
CA ASP A 45 -7.26 -6.14 -9.48
C ASP A 45 -5.82 -6.71 -9.52
N PHE A 46 -4.84 -5.88 -9.86
CA PHE A 46 -3.42 -6.25 -9.77
C PHE A 46 -2.97 -6.51 -8.33
N LEU A 47 -3.36 -5.67 -7.37
CA LEU A 47 -3.06 -5.91 -5.95
C LEU A 47 -3.74 -7.19 -5.44
N ASP A 48 -4.98 -7.46 -5.85
CA ASP A 48 -5.74 -8.66 -5.50
C ASP A 48 -5.06 -9.92 -6.04
N GLN A 49 -4.77 -9.96 -7.34
CA GLN A 49 -4.04 -11.07 -7.95
C GLN A 49 -2.70 -11.28 -7.24
N ARG A 50 -1.98 -10.22 -6.88
CA ARG A 50 -0.74 -10.37 -6.12
C ARG A 50 -0.93 -10.93 -4.74
N LEU A 51 -1.95 -10.49 -4.02
CA LEU A 51 -2.17 -10.88 -2.65
C LEU A 51 -2.63 -12.34 -2.53
N PHE A 52 -3.36 -12.84 -3.53
CA PHE A 52 -3.91 -14.20 -3.52
C PHE A 52 -3.11 -15.21 -4.33
N GLU A 53 -2.50 -14.81 -5.45
CA GLU A 53 -1.87 -15.73 -6.39
C GLU A 53 -0.34 -15.70 -6.32
N HIS A 54 0.24 -14.67 -5.70
CA HIS A 54 1.67 -14.49 -5.62
C HIS A 54 2.18 -14.53 -4.16
N ASN A 55 3.29 -15.23 -3.93
CA ASN A 55 3.92 -15.30 -2.61
C ASN A 55 4.81 -14.06 -2.35
N ASN A 56 5.39 -13.97 -1.14
CA ASN A 56 6.32 -12.89 -0.76
C ASN A 56 7.52 -12.71 -1.73
N ALA A 57 7.81 -13.69 -2.57
CA ALA A 57 8.83 -13.65 -3.60
C ALA A 57 8.32 -13.04 -4.92
N SER A 58 7.24 -12.25 -4.92
CA SER A 58 6.72 -11.52 -6.08
C SER A 58 6.50 -10.01 -5.83
N GLN A 59 7.21 -9.42 -4.86
CA GLN A 59 7.29 -7.97 -4.66
C GLN A 59 7.78 -7.25 -5.93
N PHE A 60 7.32 -6.02 -6.18
CA PHE A 60 7.77 -5.19 -7.31
C PHE A 60 8.43 -3.93 -6.79
N GLY A 61 9.66 -3.69 -7.23
CA GLY A 61 10.47 -2.62 -6.66
C GLY A 61 11.16 -3.06 -5.38
N ARG A 62 11.66 -4.31 -5.34
CA ARG A 62 12.57 -4.73 -4.27
C ARG A 62 13.75 -3.79 -4.17
N SER A 63 14.40 -3.76 -3.00
CA SER A 63 15.70 -3.11 -2.86
C SER A 63 16.67 -3.65 -3.92
N GLY A 64 17.08 -2.80 -4.86
CA GLY A 64 17.94 -3.15 -5.99
C GLY A 64 17.22 -3.46 -7.32
N GLU A 65 15.89 -3.62 -7.34
CA GLU A 65 15.13 -3.66 -8.59
C GLU A 65 15.01 -2.26 -9.19
N THR A 66 15.69 -2.04 -10.31
CA THR A 66 15.56 -0.80 -11.08
C THR A 66 14.40 -0.96 -12.06
N THR A 67 13.28 -0.31 -11.79
CA THR A 67 12.29 -0.06 -12.85
C THR A 67 12.92 0.93 -13.84
N THR A 68 12.79 0.68 -15.14
CA THR A 68 13.29 1.58 -16.19
C THR A 68 12.17 1.95 -17.16
N GLY A 69 12.30 3.10 -17.83
CA GLY A 69 11.34 3.53 -18.86
C GLY A 69 10.04 4.11 -18.31
N PHE A 70 8.89 3.70 -18.88
CA PHE A 70 7.57 4.22 -18.49
C PHE A 70 7.24 3.93 -17.02
N ALA A 71 7.64 2.76 -16.51
CA ALA A 71 7.45 2.36 -15.13
C ALA A 71 8.20 3.26 -14.12
N SER A 72 9.41 3.73 -14.43
CA SER A 72 10.17 4.64 -13.54
C SER A 72 9.61 6.07 -13.53
N ASN A 73 8.84 6.45 -14.55
CA ASN A 73 8.14 7.73 -14.58
C ASN A 73 6.80 7.70 -13.83
N LEU A 74 6.18 6.53 -13.68
CA LEU A 74 4.96 6.29 -12.90
C LEU A 74 5.28 6.05 -11.42
N MET A 75 6.26 5.18 -11.17
CA MET A 75 6.69 4.71 -9.86
C MET A 75 8.00 5.39 -9.52
N GLN A 76 7.97 6.38 -8.63
CA GLN A 76 9.19 7.10 -8.28
C GLN A 76 10.08 6.25 -7.37
N ALA A 77 11.19 5.74 -7.90
CA ALA A 77 12.29 5.22 -7.09
C ALA A 77 13.15 6.41 -6.64
N ASN A 78 12.71 7.16 -5.62
CA ASN A 78 13.53 8.27 -5.10
C ASN A 78 14.39 7.88 -3.93
N THR A 79 14.00 6.87 -3.16
CA THR A 79 14.76 6.44 -2.00
C THR A 79 14.70 4.93 -1.86
N VAL A 80 15.78 4.36 -1.32
CA VAL A 80 15.99 2.91 -1.19
C VAL A 80 14.96 2.26 -0.24
N ASP A 81 14.13 3.07 0.43
CA ASP A 81 13.07 2.65 1.36
C ASP A 81 11.64 2.77 0.77
N ASP A 82 11.49 3.25 -0.48
CA ASP A 82 10.20 3.41 -1.16
C ASP A 82 9.78 2.15 -1.94
N ALA A 83 9.84 0.98 -1.30
CA ALA A 83 9.17 -0.19 -1.87
C ALA A 83 7.69 0.18 -2.12
N LEU A 84 7.17 -0.14 -3.31
CA LEU A 84 5.78 0.14 -3.68
C LEU A 84 4.78 -0.60 -2.76
N ASP A 85 5.31 -1.55 -2.01
CA ASP A 85 4.73 -2.43 -1.02
C ASP A 85 5.65 -2.51 0.22
N SER A 86 5.50 -1.59 1.17
CA SER A 86 6.18 -1.75 2.48
C SER A 86 5.21 -2.27 3.54
N LEU A 87 5.66 -3.29 4.28
CA LEU A 87 4.94 -3.92 5.37
C LEU A 87 5.67 -3.59 6.67
N THR A 88 5.00 -2.87 7.57
CA THR A 88 5.54 -2.57 8.91
C THR A 88 5.10 -3.67 9.87
N GLU A 89 6.08 -4.33 10.48
CA GLU A 89 5.88 -5.39 11.46
C GLU A 89 5.63 -4.81 12.87
N ILE A 90 4.50 -5.16 13.46
CA ILE A 90 4.06 -4.77 14.79
C ILE A 90 3.97 -6.02 15.65
N LEU A 91 4.66 -5.99 16.78
CA LEU A 91 4.67 -7.08 17.74
C LEU A 91 3.86 -6.67 18.97
N VAL A 92 2.89 -7.49 19.34
CA VAL A 92 2.00 -7.24 20.48
C VAL A 92 2.19 -8.31 21.54
N ASP A 93 2.48 -7.90 22.77
CA ASP A 93 2.29 -8.77 23.94
C ASP A 93 0.78 -8.84 24.21
N ALA A 94 0.16 -9.94 23.79
CA ALA A 94 -1.28 -10.12 23.93
C ALA A 94 -1.69 -10.23 25.41
N SER A 95 -0.82 -10.74 26.28
CA SER A 95 -1.13 -10.91 27.70
C SER A 95 -1.20 -9.57 28.45
N ALA A 96 -0.30 -8.64 28.12
CA ALA A 96 -0.19 -7.33 28.74
C ALA A 96 -0.84 -6.21 27.91
N CYS A 97 -1.27 -6.52 26.67
CA CYS A 97 -1.70 -5.55 25.67
C CYS A 97 -0.71 -4.40 25.45
N THR A 98 0.59 -4.74 25.39
CA THR A 98 1.66 -3.77 25.09
C THR A 98 2.16 -3.98 23.67
N LEU A 99 2.51 -2.88 23.00
CA LEU A 99 2.95 -2.88 21.60
C LEU A 99 4.39 -2.35 21.51
N ASN A 100 5.18 -2.92 20.61
CA ASN A 100 6.50 -2.36 20.27
C ASN A 100 6.37 -0.96 19.65
N TYR A 101 5.35 -0.75 18.81
CA TYR A 101 4.98 0.53 18.22
C TYR A 101 3.46 0.68 18.19
N ALA A 102 2.93 1.62 18.97
CA ALA A 102 1.50 1.89 19.01
C ALA A 102 1.05 2.92 17.96
N GLN A 103 1.97 3.70 17.40
CA GLN A 103 1.68 4.80 16.47
C GLN A 103 2.81 4.94 15.46
N GLY A 104 2.49 5.45 14.28
CA GLY A 104 3.46 5.76 13.24
C GLY A 104 2.79 6.35 12.02
N GLY A 105 3.53 6.46 10.93
CA GLY A 105 2.95 6.90 9.67
C GLY A 105 3.80 6.50 8.48
N PHE A 106 3.15 6.47 7.32
CA PHE A 106 3.79 6.27 6.04
C PHE A 106 3.85 7.63 5.35
N ALA A 107 5.03 8.20 5.25
CA ALA A 107 5.25 9.46 4.52
C ALA A 107 5.41 9.19 3.02
N ASP A 108 5.25 10.24 2.21
CA ASP A 108 5.60 10.29 0.80
C ASP A 108 5.03 9.16 -0.06
N MET A 109 3.81 8.72 0.26
CA MET A 109 3.13 7.69 -0.52
C MET A 109 2.79 8.21 -1.92
N ALA A 110 3.44 7.64 -2.93
CA ALA A 110 3.13 7.90 -4.32
C ALA A 110 1.69 7.46 -4.68
N PRO A 111 1.07 8.05 -5.72
CA PRO A 111 -0.14 7.51 -6.33
C PRO A 111 0.04 6.03 -6.68
N TYR A 112 -0.97 5.20 -6.38
CA TYR A 112 -0.93 3.76 -6.62
C TYR A 112 0.21 3.03 -5.88
N ALA A 113 0.60 3.53 -4.70
CA ALA A 113 1.44 2.81 -3.75
C ALA A 113 0.58 2.10 -2.70
N ALA A 114 1.01 0.90 -2.28
CA ALA A 114 0.40 0.13 -1.21
C ALA A 114 1.31 0.06 0.02
N ARG A 115 0.69 0.00 1.19
CA ARG A 115 1.35 -0.13 2.50
C ARG A 115 0.56 -1.09 3.36
N GLY A 116 1.25 -1.77 4.25
CA GLY A 116 0.62 -2.69 5.18
C GLY A 116 1.15 -2.57 6.59
N LEU A 117 0.32 -2.93 7.55
CA LEU A 117 0.70 -3.24 8.92
C LEU A 117 0.51 -4.74 9.12
N ASN A 118 1.57 -5.45 9.52
CA ASN A 118 1.49 -6.85 9.91
C ASN A 118 1.63 -6.96 11.43
N ILE A 119 0.58 -7.42 12.10
CA ILE A 119 0.47 -7.45 13.55
C ILE A 119 0.52 -8.91 13.99
N THR A 120 1.53 -9.25 14.79
CA THR A 120 1.76 -10.60 15.30
C THR A 120 1.89 -10.60 16.83
N PRO A 121 1.43 -11.67 17.51
CA PRO A 121 1.56 -11.79 18.95
C PRO A 121 2.96 -12.30 19.34
N SER A 122 3.52 -11.77 20.44
CA SER A 122 4.74 -12.32 21.06
C SER A 122 4.46 -13.39 22.10
N ASN A 123 3.23 -13.47 22.59
CA ASN A 123 2.72 -14.47 23.52
C ASN A 123 1.21 -14.66 23.34
N THR A 124 0.63 -15.63 24.05
CA THR A 124 -0.82 -15.89 24.00
C THR A 124 -1.56 -15.25 25.17
N ALA A 125 -2.81 -14.86 24.96
CA ALA A 125 -3.74 -14.41 25.99
C ALA A 125 -4.99 -15.29 26.04
N THR A 126 -5.40 -15.69 27.24
CA THR A 126 -6.65 -16.43 27.45
C THR A 126 -7.84 -15.59 26.99
N GLY A 127 -8.64 -16.13 26.06
CA GLY A 127 -9.80 -15.45 25.49
C GLY A 127 -9.49 -14.50 24.32
N GLY A 128 -8.21 -14.35 23.95
CA GLY A 128 -7.77 -13.42 22.92
C GLY A 128 -7.99 -11.95 23.30
N LYS A 129 -7.50 -11.07 22.44
CA LYS A 129 -7.56 -9.62 22.57
C LYS A 129 -8.28 -8.98 21.42
N THR A 130 -8.71 -7.74 21.61
CA THR A 130 -9.20 -6.90 20.53
C THR A 130 -8.12 -5.92 20.12
N ILE A 131 -7.62 -6.04 18.90
CA ILE A 131 -6.73 -5.07 18.29
C ILE A 131 -7.56 -4.11 17.45
N THR A 132 -7.37 -2.82 17.65
CA THR A 132 -7.98 -1.79 16.81
C THR A 132 -6.90 -0.96 16.15
N VAL A 133 -6.97 -0.84 14.82
CA VAL A 133 -6.08 -0.02 14.00
C VAL A 133 -6.88 1.13 13.42
N SER A 134 -6.53 2.35 13.82
CA SER A 134 -7.06 3.57 13.23
C SER A 134 -6.11 4.11 12.18
N LEU A 135 -6.63 4.42 10.99
CA LEU A 135 -5.89 5.01 9.88
C LEU A 135 -6.42 6.43 9.63
N VAL A 136 -5.51 7.40 9.55
CA VAL A 136 -5.83 8.81 9.27
C VAL A 136 -5.01 9.27 8.07
N PRO A 137 -5.62 9.34 6.88
CA PRO A 137 -4.97 9.93 5.72
C PRO A 137 -4.78 11.42 5.89
N GLY A 138 -3.63 11.93 5.46
CA GLY A 138 -3.36 13.36 5.39
C GLY A 138 -4.16 14.08 4.30
N THR A 139 -4.59 13.35 3.27
CA THR A 139 -5.50 13.83 2.22
C THR A 139 -6.48 12.72 1.81
N GLY A 140 -7.68 13.12 1.39
CA GLY A 140 -8.74 12.18 1.03
C GLY A 140 -9.31 11.41 2.23
N SER A 141 -9.97 10.29 1.95
CA SER A 141 -10.63 9.45 2.95
C SER A 141 -10.48 7.95 2.67
N ILE A 142 -10.46 7.14 3.73
CA ILE A 142 -10.50 5.67 3.61
C ILE A 142 -11.86 5.24 3.02
N GLY A 143 -11.81 4.39 1.99
CA GLY A 143 -12.93 3.92 1.18
C GLY A 143 -12.96 4.56 -0.21
N PRO A 144 -13.12 5.88 -0.35
CA PRO A 144 -13.12 6.54 -1.66
C PRO A 144 -11.72 6.66 -2.29
N ASP A 145 -10.75 7.21 -1.54
CA ASP A 145 -9.44 7.61 -2.03
C ASP A 145 -8.35 6.58 -1.68
N TRP A 146 -8.56 5.89 -0.56
CA TRP A 146 -7.68 4.87 -0.02
C TRP A 146 -8.46 3.58 0.17
N LYS A 147 -8.03 2.47 -0.44
CA LYS A 147 -8.71 1.17 -0.26
C LYS A 147 -7.73 0.06 -0.03
N GLY A 148 -8.25 -1.13 0.26
CA GLY A 148 -7.47 -2.31 0.59
C GLY A 148 -8.27 -3.23 1.49
N TYR A 149 -7.58 -4.10 2.21
CA TYR A 149 -8.19 -5.24 2.89
C TYR A 149 -7.60 -5.45 4.28
N ASN A 150 -8.44 -6.01 5.14
CA ASN A 150 -8.06 -6.56 6.42
C ASN A 150 -7.94 -8.08 6.29
N PHE A 151 -6.90 -8.64 6.90
CA PHE A 151 -6.70 -10.07 7.02
C PHE A 151 -6.61 -10.48 8.47
N MET A 152 -7.14 -11.66 8.78
CA MET A 152 -6.85 -12.39 10.00
C MET A 152 -6.52 -13.82 9.61
N ASN A 153 -5.36 -14.32 10.03
CA ASN A 153 -4.94 -15.71 9.84
C ASN A 153 -5.03 -16.16 8.36
N ASN A 154 -4.50 -15.32 7.46
CA ASN A 154 -4.50 -15.52 5.99
C ASN A 154 -5.89 -15.53 5.32
N ALA A 155 -6.93 -15.07 6.00
CA ALA A 155 -8.26 -14.89 5.43
C ALA A 155 -8.66 -13.41 5.40
N VAL A 156 -9.26 -12.95 4.29
CA VAL A 156 -9.85 -11.62 4.21
C VAL A 156 -11.00 -11.53 5.19
N THR A 157 -10.95 -10.57 6.10
CA THR A 157 -12.02 -10.29 7.07
C THR A 157 -12.89 -9.11 6.68
N GLY A 158 -12.44 -8.27 5.74
CA GLY A 158 -13.22 -7.18 5.18
C GLY A 158 -12.36 -6.19 4.41
N ASN A 159 -13.00 -5.14 3.89
CA ASN A 159 -12.31 -4.00 3.30
C ASN A 159 -11.71 -3.13 4.42
N VAL A 160 -10.62 -2.43 4.10
CA VAL A 160 -10.04 -1.45 5.02
C VAL A 160 -11.01 -0.29 5.26
N SER A 161 -11.09 0.15 6.52
CA SER A 161 -11.86 1.29 6.99
C SER A 161 -10.97 2.23 7.81
N ALA A 162 -11.49 3.41 8.16
CA ALA A 162 -10.77 4.34 9.04
C ALA A 162 -10.45 3.73 10.41
N THR A 163 -11.27 2.77 10.86
CA THR A 163 -11.03 1.96 12.05
C THR A 163 -11.23 0.50 11.69
N ASN A 164 -10.22 -0.32 11.92
CA ASN A 164 -10.20 -1.75 11.61
C ASN A 164 -10.03 -2.52 12.92
N THR A 165 -10.90 -3.49 13.18
CA THR A 165 -10.92 -4.21 14.46
C THR A 165 -10.76 -5.71 14.24
N PHE A 166 -9.87 -6.32 15.01
CA PHE A 166 -9.58 -7.75 15.01
C PHE A 166 -9.84 -8.30 16.41
N SER A 167 -10.88 -9.13 16.56
CA SER A 167 -11.24 -9.75 17.83
C SER A 167 -10.68 -11.16 17.95
N GLY A 168 -10.38 -11.59 19.19
CA GLY A 168 -9.81 -12.92 19.46
C GLY A 168 -8.33 -13.04 19.12
N PHE A 169 -7.65 -11.92 18.85
CA PHE A 169 -6.24 -11.89 18.46
C PHE A 169 -5.31 -12.35 19.59
N GLY A 170 -4.26 -13.09 19.26
CA GLY A 170 -3.28 -13.57 20.24
C GLY A 170 -3.84 -14.67 21.13
N GLN A 171 -4.93 -15.33 20.74
CA GLN A 171 -5.34 -16.59 21.36
C GLN A 171 -4.34 -17.69 20.99
N PHE A 172 -3.77 -17.62 19.79
CA PHE A 172 -2.73 -18.52 19.30
C PHE A 172 -1.48 -17.72 18.91
N MET A 173 -0.29 -18.33 19.09
CA MET A 173 0.98 -17.73 18.64
C MET A 173 1.06 -17.55 17.12
N THR A 174 0.24 -18.28 16.37
CA THR A 174 0.15 -18.20 14.92
C THR A 174 -0.83 -17.15 14.44
N ASP A 175 -1.50 -16.44 15.35
CA ASP A 175 -2.44 -15.40 14.95
C ASP A 175 -1.71 -14.27 14.22
N GLN A 176 -2.32 -13.76 13.16
CA GLN A 176 -1.74 -12.69 12.35
C GLN A 176 -2.87 -11.79 11.86
N ALA A 177 -2.82 -10.50 12.22
CA ALA A 177 -3.73 -9.49 11.71
C ALA A 177 -2.97 -8.58 10.74
N VAL A 178 -3.50 -8.38 9.54
CA VAL A 178 -2.88 -7.50 8.53
C VAL A 178 -3.87 -6.43 8.10
N VAL A 179 -3.42 -5.18 8.07
CA VAL A 179 -4.16 -4.08 7.45
C VAL A 179 -3.37 -3.64 6.22
N LEU A 180 -3.89 -3.92 5.03
CA LEU A 180 -3.30 -3.49 3.77
C LEU A 180 -4.14 -2.35 3.18
N PHE A 181 -3.50 -1.28 2.71
CA PHE A 181 -4.16 -0.16 2.07
C PHE A 181 -3.29 0.47 0.99
N ALA A 182 -3.93 1.12 0.02
CA ALA A 182 -3.27 1.78 -1.09
C ALA A 182 -3.96 3.09 -1.45
N ASN A 183 -3.17 4.09 -1.85
CA ASN A 183 -3.69 5.34 -2.40
C ASN A 183 -4.06 5.10 -3.87
N ILE A 184 -5.31 5.34 -4.24
CA ILE A 184 -5.76 5.21 -5.64
C ILE A 184 -6.11 6.51 -6.32
N THR A 185 -5.85 7.63 -5.65
CA THR A 185 -5.96 8.93 -6.27
C THR A 185 -4.78 9.14 -7.21
N GLY A 186 -5.06 9.57 -8.45
CA GLY A 186 -4.03 9.96 -9.41
C GLY A 186 -3.37 11.32 -9.10
N SER A 187 -3.79 11.99 -8.02
CA SER A 187 -3.28 13.30 -7.62
C SER A 187 -1.93 13.17 -6.92
N TYR A 188 -0.96 13.96 -7.38
CA TYR A 188 0.43 13.91 -6.95
C TYR A 188 0.72 14.66 -5.63
N THR A 189 -0.30 14.99 -4.84
CA THR A 189 -0.06 15.53 -3.50
C THR A 189 0.62 14.46 -2.66
N GLN A 190 1.85 14.75 -2.19
CA GLN A 190 2.56 13.93 -1.20
C GLN A 190 1.56 13.54 -0.11
N SER A 191 1.28 12.25 -0.07
CA SER A 191 0.24 11.70 0.77
C SER A 191 0.88 10.97 1.92
N PHE A 192 0.31 11.13 3.10
CA PHE A 192 0.71 10.37 4.26
C PHE A 192 -0.49 9.67 4.86
N VAL A 193 -0.24 8.55 5.55
CA VAL A 193 -1.24 7.91 6.40
C VAL A 193 -0.62 7.71 7.76
N GLU A 194 -1.20 8.35 8.77
CA GLU A 194 -0.90 8.07 10.16
C GLU A 194 -1.70 6.86 10.61
N TYR A 195 -1.12 6.07 11.50
CA TYR A 195 -1.82 4.97 12.14
C TYR A 195 -1.67 5.01 13.66
N THR A 196 -2.70 4.52 14.34
CA THR A 196 -2.68 4.27 15.78
C THR A 196 -3.26 2.88 16.05
N ILE A 197 -2.61 2.11 16.91
CA ILE A 197 -2.98 0.76 17.27
C ILE A 197 -3.25 0.70 18.76
N THR A 198 -4.39 0.12 19.14
CA THR A 198 -4.74 -0.16 20.53
C THR A 198 -5.01 -1.65 20.72
N CYS A 199 -4.71 -2.16 21.92
CA CYS A 199 -5.00 -3.53 22.34
C CYS A 199 -5.86 -3.47 23.61
N GLN A 200 -6.94 -4.25 23.65
CA GLN A 200 -7.86 -4.38 24.78
C GLN A 200 -8.10 -5.85 25.11
#